data_AF-A0A7Y5W674-F1
#
_entry.id   AF-A0A7Y5W674-F1
#
_cell.length_a   1.000
_cell.length_b   1.000
_cell.length_c   1.000
_cell.angle_alpha   90.00
_cell.angle_beta   90.00
_cell.angle_gamma   90.00
#
_symmetry.space_group_name_H-M   'P 1'
#
loop_
_entity.id
_entity.type
_entity.pdbx_description
1 polymer ?
#
loop_
_entity_poly.entity_id
_entity_poly.type
_entity_poly.pdbx_seq_one_letter_code
_entity_poly.pdbx_strand_id
1 'polypeptide(L)'
;MRRPLLTCAAVLFLSGGPVALAADPQSVPLPGTKLLDWSDDLSARIVDEAHRYLDRKTAESVDARQKLWTRDSSSPEAYAKSVQRNREEFRKCIGAVDERRTAVMERFGDDANPALVAETPRYRVFQVRWPVLEGVCGEGLLLEPTGQATANVVALPDADQTPEQLVGMAPGIAAESQFARRLADSGIRVVVPVLVSRACDDSGNPEIAMTNQPHREWIYRQAFEVGRRAHRRARVAPRAGSIHDGQSNSR
;
A
#
# COMPACT_ATOMS: atom_id res chain seq x y z
N MET A 1 42.41 -68.29 34.43
CA MET A 1 43.89 -68.22 34.41
C MET A 1 44.33 -67.10 33.49
N ARG A 2 45.47 -66.49 33.81
CA ARG A 2 46.08 -65.27 33.27
C ARG A 2 46.39 -65.33 31.75
N ARG A 3 45.95 -64.29 31.01
CA ARG A 3 46.61 -63.42 29.99
C ARG A 3 47.90 -63.92 29.27
N PRO A 4 48.13 -63.60 27.97
CA PRO A 4 48.60 -62.24 27.65
C PRO A 4 48.11 -61.59 26.34
N LEU A 5 48.21 -60.26 26.36
CA LEU A 5 47.93 -59.27 25.31
C LEU A 5 49.12 -59.20 24.33
N LEU A 6 48.83 -59.06 23.03
CA LEU A 6 49.79 -58.59 22.04
C LEU A 6 49.75 -57.06 21.96
N THR A 7 50.90 -56.44 22.19
CA THR A 7 51.14 -55.01 22.11
C THR A 7 51.72 -54.69 20.73
N CYS A 8 50.97 -54.04 19.85
CA CYS A 8 51.51 -53.50 18.60
C CYS A 8 52.11 -52.11 18.88
N ALA A 9 53.43 -51.99 18.72
CA ALA A 9 54.13 -50.71 18.74
C ALA A 9 54.11 -50.10 17.34
N ALA A 10 53.41 -48.98 17.17
CA ALA A 10 53.52 -48.14 15.98
C ALA A 10 54.50 -46.99 16.27
N VAL A 11 55.64 -47.01 15.59
CA VAL A 11 56.63 -45.93 15.63
C VAL A 11 56.19 -44.85 14.65
N LEU A 12 55.73 -43.71 15.17
CA LEU A 12 55.43 -42.50 14.40
C LEU A 12 56.69 -41.63 14.37
N PHE A 13 57.35 -41.58 13.21
CA PHE A 13 58.41 -40.61 12.92
C PHE A 13 57.78 -39.21 12.77
N LEU A 14 57.93 -38.36 13.78
CA LEU A 14 57.67 -36.91 13.65
C LEU A 14 58.87 -36.26 12.95
N SER A 15 58.78 -36.08 11.63
CA SER A 15 59.65 -35.14 10.91
C SER A 15 59.09 -33.72 11.06
N GLY A 16 59.48 -33.04 12.13
CA GLY A 16 59.22 -31.61 12.32
C GLY A 16 60.16 -30.76 11.46
N GLY A 17 59.77 -30.47 10.22
CA GLY A 17 60.35 -29.39 9.44
C GLY A 17 59.76 -28.05 9.88
N PRO A 18 60.52 -26.94 9.90
CA PRO A 18 59.95 -25.64 10.18
C PRO A 18 58.97 -25.29 9.06
N VAL A 19 57.68 -25.21 9.39
CA VAL A 19 56.69 -24.56 8.53
C VAL A 19 57.07 -23.09 8.51
N ALA A 20 57.76 -22.66 7.46
CA ALA A 20 57.84 -21.24 7.15
C ALA A 20 56.41 -20.76 6.92
N LEU A 21 55.87 -20.02 7.89
CA LEU A 21 54.70 -19.18 7.66
C LEU A 21 55.07 -18.27 6.48
N ALA A 22 54.55 -18.59 5.29
CA ALA A 22 54.62 -17.68 4.17
C ALA A 22 54.06 -16.35 4.66
N ALA A 23 54.89 -15.30 4.61
CA ALA A 23 54.44 -13.96 4.86
C ALA A 23 53.22 -13.70 3.97
N ASP A 24 52.14 -13.21 4.57
CA ASP A 24 50.91 -12.83 3.88
C ASP A 24 51.29 -12.02 2.63
N PRO A 25 50.89 -12.43 1.41
CA PRO A 25 51.30 -11.74 0.20
C PRO A 25 50.94 -10.27 0.36
N GLN A 26 51.96 -9.39 0.28
CA GLN A 26 51.74 -7.94 0.31
C GLN A 26 50.61 -7.63 -0.67
N SER A 27 49.51 -7.16 -0.13
CA SER A 27 48.31 -6.90 -0.90
C SER A 27 48.63 -5.77 -1.89
N VAL A 28 48.85 -6.13 -3.16
CA VAL A 28 49.15 -5.17 -4.22
C VAL A 28 47.82 -4.60 -4.71
N PRO A 29 47.64 -3.27 -4.72
CA PRO A 29 46.40 -2.68 -5.25
C PRO A 29 46.26 -3.00 -6.74
N LEU A 30 45.03 -3.31 -7.17
CA LEU A 30 44.70 -3.43 -8.58
C LEU A 30 44.86 -2.05 -9.27
N PRO A 31 45.21 -1.98 -10.56
CA PRO A 31 45.34 -0.72 -11.29
C PRO A 31 44.10 0.18 -11.11
N GLY A 32 44.32 1.43 -10.68
CA GLY A 32 43.24 2.40 -10.43
C GLY A 32 42.51 2.24 -9.09
N THR A 33 42.94 1.31 -8.23
CA THR A 33 42.37 1.12 -6.89
C THR A 33 43.35 1.51 -5.79
N LYS A 34 42.83 1.78 -4.60
CA LYS A 34 43.63 1.95 -3.38
C LYS A 34 43.44 0.71 -2.52
N LEU A 35 44.50 0.34 -1.81
CA LEU A 35 44.42 -0.73 -0.84
C LEU A 35 43.42 -0.36 0.26
N LEU A 36 42.61 -1.33 0.69
CA LEU A 36 41.73 -1.15 1.84
C LEU A 36 42.56 -1.32 3.11
N ASP A 37 43.06 -0.21 3.63
CA ASP A 37 43.95 -0.14 4.81
C ASP A 37 43.19 0.26 6.09
N TRP A 38 41.87 0.13 6.07
CA TRP A 38 41.00 0.52 7.17
C TRP A 38 41.06 -0.49 8.30
N SER A 39 41.34 0.00 9.52
CA SER A 39 41.48 -0.81 10.73
C SER A 39 40.26 -0.75 11.65
N ASP A 40 39.25 0.04 11.31
CA ASP A 40 37.99 0.19 12.03
C ASP A 40 36.96 -0.89 11.63
N ASP A 41 35.81 -0.91 12.32
CA ASP A 41 34.71 -1.83 11.97
C ASP A 41 34.15 -1.46 10.59
N LEU A 42 34.60 -2.23 9.59
CA LEU A 42 34.24 -2.03 8.18
C LEU A 42 32.73 -2.14 7.97
N SER A 43 32.03 -3.01 8.71
CA SER A 43 30.58 -3.16 8.59
C SER A 43 29.87 -1.91 9.08
N ALA A 44 30.24 -1.40 10.25
CA ALA A 44 29.69 -0.15 10.78
C ALA A 44 29.96 1.03 9.84
N ARG A 45 31.19 1.14 9.34
CA ARG A 45 31.57 2.21 8.40
C ARG A 45 30.78 2.17 7.09
N ILE A 46 30.60 1.00 6.48
CA ILE A 46 29.83 0.87 5.24
C ILE A 46 28.38 1.32 5.46
N VAL A 47 27.76 0.93 6.58
CA VAL A 47 26.40 1.34 6.94
C VAL A 47 26.33 2.87 7.13
N ASP A 48 27.30 3.45 7.84
CA ASP A 48 27.34 4.90 8.06
C ASP A 48 27.56 5.70 6.78
N GLU A 49 28.43 5.22 5.87
CA GLU A 49 28.59 5.80 4.54
C GLU A 49 27.32 5.68 3.71
N ALA A 50 26.61 4.55 3.80
CA ALA A 50 25.34 4.36 3.11
C ALA A 50 24.28 5.35 3.60
N HIS A 51 24.14 5.54 4.92
CA HIS A 51 23.26 6.57 5.49
C HIS A 51 23.64 7.96 4.98
N ARG A 52 24.91 8.35 5.10
CA ARG A 52 25.38 9.67 4.64
C ARG A 52 25.16 9.89 3.14
N TYR A 53 25.35 8.85 2.33
CA TYR A 53 25.04 8.89 0.90
C TYR A 53 23.54 9.09 0.65
N LEU A 54 22.67 8.33 1.32
CA LEU A 54 21.21 8.42 1.16
C LEU A 54 20.66 9.76 1.65
N ASP A 55 21.17 10.29 2.76
CA ASP A 55 20.82 11.62 3.27
C ASP A 55 21.19 12.71 2.27
N ARG A 56 22.41 12.65 1.72
CA ARG A 56 22.84 13.57 0.66
C ARG A 56 21.93 13.45 -0.57
N LYS A 57 21.60 12.24 -1.02
CA LYS A 57 20.69 12.04 -2.15
C LYS A 57 19.27 12.54 -1.85
N THR A 58 18.82 12.43 -0.61
CA THR A 58 17.53 12.97 -0.16
C THR A 58 17.55 14.49 -0.20
N ALA A 59 18.62 15.14 0.26
CA ALA A 59 18.79 16.58 0.14
C ALA A 59 18.83 17.03 -1.34
N GLU A 60 19.67 16.42 -2.18
CA GLU A 60 19.79 16.71 -3.61
C GLU A 60 18.46 16.50 -4.38
N SER A 61 17.61 15.59 -3.90
CA SER A 61 16.34 15.24 -4.57
C SER A 61 15.37 16.41 -4.67
N VAL A 62 15.42 17.39 -3.76
CA VAL A 62 14.54 18.57 -3.78
C VAL A 62 14.77 19.37 -5.05
N ASP A 63 16.02 19.74 -5.32
CA ASP A 63 16.41 20.51 -6.51
C ASP A 63 16.29 19.68 -7.79
N ALA A 64 16.66 18.39 -7.73
CA ALA A 64 16.54 17.50 -8.87
C ALA A 64 15.07 17.35 -9.32
N ARG A 65 14.11 17.26 -8.39
CA ARG A 65 12.68 17.20 -8.72
C ARG A 65 12.21 18.46 -9.43
N GLN A 66 12.65 19.65 -9.01
CA GLN A 66 12.18 20.91 -9.63
C GLN A 66 12.52 20.98 -11.12
N LYS A 67 13.65 20.40 -11.54
CA LYS A 67 14.05 20.32 -12.96
C LYS A 67 13.07 19.51 -13.83
N LEU A 68 12.25 18.65 -13.22
CA LEU A 68 11.22 17.87 -13.91
C LEU A 68 9.90 18.62 -14.09
N TRP A 69 9.80 19.85 -13.57
CA TRP A 69 8.59 20.67 -13.61
C TRP A 69 8.83 21.95 -14.40
N THR A 70 8.17 22.05 -15.57
CA THR A 70 8.15 23.28 -16.37
C THR A 70 6.80 23.95 -16.20
N ARG A 71 6.49 24.47 -14.99
CA ARG A 71 5.17 25.02 -14.67
C ARG A 71 4.97 26.37 -15.34
N ASP A 72 3.89 26.51 -16.10
CA ASP A 72 3.42 27.79 -16.63
C ASP A 72 2.28 28.30 -15.76
N SER A 73 2.49 29.36 -14.99
CA SER A 73 1.48 29.94 -14.11
C SER A 73 0.74 31.13 -14.72
N SER A 74 0.85 31.35 -16.03
CA SER A 74 0.20 32.48 -16.72
C SER A 74 -1.32 32.37 -16.78
N SER A 75 -1.86 31.15 -16.88
CA SER A 75 -3.30 30.85 -16.81
C SER A 75 -3.56 29.43 -16.29
N PRO A 76 -4.77 29.11 -15.81
CA PRO A 76 -5.15 27.75 -15.43
C PRO A 76 -4.96 26.72 -16.56
N GLU A 77 -5.29 27.09 -17.80
CA GLU A 77 -5.17 26.23 -18.99
C GLU A 77 -3.69 26.00 -19.35
N ALA A 78 -2.88 27.06 -19.31
CA ALA A 78 -1.44 26.98 -19.53
C ALA A 78 -0.78 26.09 -18.47
N TYR A 79 -1.17 26.25 -17.21
CA TYR A 79 -0.70 25.41 -16.11
C TYR A 79 -1.04 23.94 -16.35
N ALA A 80 -2.31 23.63 -16.65
CA ALA A 80 -2.77 22.28 -16.91
C ALA A 80 -1.97 21.60 -18.04
N LYS A 81 -1.73 22.33 -19.14
CA LYS A 81 -0.91 21.86 -20.27
C LYS A 81 0.54 21.63 -19.87
N SER A 82 1.13 22.56 -19.12
CA SER A 82 2.54 22.51 -18.72
C SER A 82 2.89 21.31 -17.84
N VAL A 83 1.96 20.86 -17.00
CA VAL A 83 2.15 19.72 -16.09
C VAL A 83 1.64 18.38 -16.65
N GLN A 84 1.07 18.37 -17.85
CA GLN A 84 0.37 17.21 -18.40
C GLN A 84 1.24 15.95 -18.48
N ARG A 85 2.49 16.09 -18.95
CA ARG A 85 3.47 14.98 -19.00
C ARG A 85 3.67 14.34 -17.62
N ASN A 86 3.82 15.15 -16.58
CA ASN A 86 4.02 14.66 -15.23
C ASN A 86 2.76 13.96 -14.69
N ARG A 87 1.56 14.40 -15.08
CA ARG A 87 0.30 13.72 -14.74
C ARG A 87 0.19 12.35 -15.41
N GLU A 88 0.65 12.24 -16.66
CA GLU A 88 0.67 10.99 -17.41
C GLU A 88 1.66 9.99 -16.83
N GLU A 89 2.88 10.43 -16.53
CA GLU A 89 3.88 9.60 -15.88
C GLU A 89 3.41 9.18 -14.48
N PHE A 90 2.87 10.10 -13.69
CA PHE A 90 2.30 9.77 -12.38
C PHE A 90 1.20 8.71 -12.48
N ARG A 91 0.29 8.82 -13.47
CA ARG A 91 -0.76 7.84 -13.72
C ARG A 91 -0.19 6.44 -13.95
N LYS A 92 0.89 6.32 -14.74
CA LYS A 92 1.60 5.06 -14.96
C LYS A 92 2.22 4.54 -13.66
N CYS A 93 2.95 5.40 -12.92
CA CYS A 93 3.61 5.02 -11.67
C CYS A 93 2.65 4.50 -10.59
N ILE A 94 1.41 5.00 -10.56
CA ILE A 94 0.38 4.53 -9.62
C ILE A 94 -0.50 3.42 -10.20
N GLY A 95 -0.22 2.92 -11.41
CA GLY A 95 -1.00 1.87 -12.06
C GLY A 95 -2.42 2.28 -12.44
N ALA A 96 -2.74 3.57 -12.50
CA ALA A 96 -4.08 4.09 -12.86
C ALA A 96 -4.26 4.21 -14.38
N VAL A 97 -3.81 3.20 -15.13
CA VAL A 97 -3.73 3.21 -16.60
C VAL A 97 -4.99 2.68 -17.27
N ASP A 98 -5.85 1.95 -16.55
CA ASP A 98 -7.09 1.42 -17.09
C ASP A 98 -8.12 2.53 -17.29
N GLU A 99 -9.00 2.34 -18.27
CA GLU A 99 -10.12 3.23 -18.52
C GLU A 99 -11.08 3.24 -17.33
N ARG A 100 -11.39 4.44 -16.82
CA ARG A 100 -12.35 4.60 -15.74
C ARG A 100 -13.76 4.48 -16.30
N ARG A 101 -14.63 3.77 -15.58
CA ARG A 101 -16.07 3.79 -15.87
C ARG A 101 -16.64 5.18 -15.58
N THR A 102 -17.65 5.59 -16.34
CA THR A 102 -18.42 6.80 -16.06
C THR A 102 -18.99 6.71 -14.65
N ALA A 103 -18.68 7.71 -13.82
CA ALA A 103 -19.13 7.73 -12.44
C ALA A 103 -20.64 7.99 -12.39
N VAL A 104 -21.40 6.94 -12.09
CA VAL A 104 -22.84 7.01 -11.79
C VAL A 104 -23.01 6.60 -10.34
N MET A 105 -23.39 7.56 -9.50
CA MET A 105 -23.58 7.32 -8.08
C MET A 105 -24.98 6.77 -7.82
N GLU A 106 -25.05 5.62 -7.19
CA GLU A 106 -26.26 4.95 -6.77
C GLU A 106 -26.38 5.03 -5.25
N ARG A 107 -27.55 5.44 -4.75
CA ARG A 107 -27.92 5.25 -3.35
C ARG A 107 -28.50 3.85 -3.22
N PHE A 108 -27.86 2.99 -2.46
CA PHE A 108 -28.18 1.55 -2.44
C PHE A 108 -28.48 1.08 -1.02
N GLY A 109 -29.36 0.09 -0.92
CA GLY A 109 -29.80 -0.51 0.34
C GLY A 109 -30.92 -1.52 0.12
N ASP A 110 -31.30 -2.20 1.19
CA ASP A 110 -32.44 -3.13 1.27
C ASP A 110 -33.29 -2.83 2.51
N ASP A 111 -34.29 -3.68 2.79
CA ASP A 111 -35.21 -3.48 3.93
C ASP A 111 -34.49 -3.55 5.29
N ALA A 112 -33.38 -4.30 5.39
CA ALA A 112 -32.59 -4.40 6.61
C ALA A 112 -31.54 -3.28 6.72
N ASN A 113 -31.02 -2.81 5.59
CA ASN A 113 -29.96 -1.82 5.46
C ASN A 113 -30.40 -0.73 4.47
N PRO A 114 -31.26 0.21 4.90
CA PRO A 114 -31.81 1.21 4.00
C PRO A 114 -30.74 2.15 3.46
N ALA A 115 -30.97 2.66 2.24
CA ALA A 115 -30.04 3.59 1.62
C ALA A 115 -29.88 4.91 2.40
N LEU A 116 -30.93 5.35 3.11
CA LEU A 116 -30.86 6.49 4.04
C LEU A 116 -30.47 5.93 5.43
N VAL A 117 -29.26 6.23 5.88
CA VAL A 117 -28.70 5.68 7.12
C VAL A 117 -28.84 6.62 8.32
N ALA A 118 -28.96 7.93 8.08
CA ALA A 118 -29.22 8.91 9.12
C ALA A 118 -29.82 10.19 8.53
N GLU A 119 -30.56 10.92 9.35
CA GLU A 119 -31.14 12.21 8.99
C GLU A 119 -30.98 13.22 10.13
N THR A 120 -30.66 14.45 9.76
CA THR A 120 -30.60 15.61 10.64
C THR A 120 -31.41 16.76 10.02
N PRO A 121 -31.73 17.82 10.76
CA PRO A 121 -32.36 19.00 10.18
C PRO A 121 -31.53 19.68 9.06
N ARG A 122 -30.22 19.41 8.99
CA ARG A 122 -29.26 20.11 8.11
C ARG A 122 -28.85 19.28 6.89
N TYR A 123 -28.76 17.96 7.05
CA TYR A 123 -28.33 17.05 6.00
C TYR A 123 -28.85 15.62 6.26
N ARG A 124 -28.86 14.82 5.20
CA ARG A 124 -29.17 13.39 5.18
C ARG A 124 -27.92 12.60 4.81
N VAL A 125 -27.76 11.42 5.40
CA VAL A 125 -26.64 10.52 5.13
C VAL A 125 -27.15 9.32 4.35
N PHE A 126 -26.57 9.08 3.18
CA PHE A 126 -26.92 7.97 2.31
C PHE A 126 -25.74 7.01 2.15
N GLN A 127 -26.01 5.71 2.16
CA GLN A 127 -25.08 4.71 1.66
C GLN A 127 -25.06 4.74 0.13
N VAL A 128 -23.87 4.87 -0.45
CA VAL A 128 -23.67 5.08 -1.88
C VAL A 128 -22.62 4.16 -2.48
N ARG A 129 -22.83 3.75 -3.73
CA ARG A 129 -21.85 3.03 -4.55
C ARG A 129 -21.73 3.62 -5.94
N TRP A 130 -20.59 3.43 -6.60
CA TRP A 130 -20.37 3.86 -7.97
C TRP A 130 -19.37 2.94 -8.68
N PRO A 131 -19.53 2.68 -9.99
CA PRO A 131 -18.56 1.90 -10.75
C PRO A 131 -17.24 2.67 -10.87
N VAL A 132 -16.11 1.97 -10.74
CA VAL A 132 -14.77 2.54 -10.90
C VAL A 132 -14.05 1.87 -12.07
N LEU A 133 -13.95 0.54 -12.03
CA LEU A 133 -13.45 -0.31 -13.09
C LEU A 133 -14.47 -1.43 -13.35
N GLU A 134 -14.23 -2.25 -14.36
CA GLU A 134 -15.03 -3.45 -14.57
C GLU A 134 -15.00 -4.37 -13.34
N GLY A 135 -16.18 -4.73 -12.83
CA GLY A 135 -16.32 -5.58 -11.64
C GLY A 135 -15.87 -4.91 -10.33
N VAL A 136 -15.50 -3.63 -10.34
CA VAL A 136 -15.01 -2.89 -9.17
C VAL A 136 -15.86 -1.66 -8.92
N CYS A 137 -16.56 -1.67 -7.78
CA CYS A 137 -17.28 -0.50 -7.27
C CYS A 137 -16.51 0.17 -6.14
N GLY A 138 -16.62 1.50 -6.07
CA GLY A 138 -16.36 2.26 -4.86
C GLY A 138 -17.63 2.35 -4.04
N GLU A 139 -17.49 2.32 -2.72
CA GLU A 139 -18.59 2.45 -1.76
C GLU A 139 -18.24 3.51 -0.72
N GLY A 140 -19.26 4.04 -0.04
CA GLY A 140 -19.08 5.04 1.01
C GLY A 140 -20.38 5.66 1.48
N LEU A 141 -20.25 6.79 2.18
CA LEU A 141 -21.36 7.61 2.65
C LEU A 141 -21.42 8.93 1.89
N LEU A 142 -22.63 9.35 1.55
CA LEU A 142 -22.95 10.65 0.97
C LEU A 142 -23.73 11.47 1.98
N LEU A 143 -23.19 12.61 2.40
CA LEU A 143 -23.86 13.60 3.23
C LEU A 143 -24.43 14.66 2.29
N GLU A 144 -25.75 14.67 2.17
CA GLU A 144 -26.53 15.53 1.29
C GLU A 144 -27.24 16.59 2.13
N PRO A 145 -26.87 17.88 2.02
CA PRO A 145 -27.58 18.97 2.67
C PRO A 145 -29.08 18.96 2.33
N THR A 146 -29.92 19.43 3.26
CA THR A 146 -31.37 19.56 3.02
C THR A 146 -31.69 20.66 2.01
N GLY A 147 -30.86 21.71 1.96
CA GLY A 147 -30.91 22.77 0.95
C GLY A 147 -29.93 22.56 -0.22
N GLN A 148 -29.78 23.59 -1.05
CA GLN A 148 -28.82 23.57 -2.16
C GLN A 148 -27.38 23.51 -1.61
N ALA A 149 -26.63 22.50 -2.03
CA ALA A 149 -25.23 22.35 -1.64
C ALA A 149 -24.39 23.54 -2.13
N THR A 150 -23.64 24.17 -1.22
CA THR A 150 -22.76 25.30 -1.54
C THR A 150 -21.44 24.86 -2.18
N ALA A 151 -21.00 23.64 -1.88
CA ALA A 151 -19.81 23.02 -2.46
C ALA A 151 -19.93 21.48 -2.42
N ASN A 152 -19.01 20.80 -3.12
CA ASN A 152 -18.88 19.35 -3.07
C ASN A 152 -17.47 18.97 -2.60
N VAL A 153 -17.35 18.03 -1.67
CA VAL A 153 -16.07 17.57 -1.10
C VAL A 153 -16.02 16.04 -1.10
N VAL A 154 -14.86 15.49 -1.46
CA VAL A 154 -14.53 14.08 -1.20
C VAL A 154 -13.63 14.06 0.04
N ALA A 155 -14.18 13.60 1.16
CA ALA A 155 -13.47 13.55 2.44
C ALA A 155 -12.80 12.18 2.61
N LEU A 156 -11.47 12.15 2.58
CA LEU A 156 -10.71 10.90 2.73
C LEU A 156 -10.36 10.69 4.22
N PRO A 157 -10.88 9.63 4.87
CA PRO A 157 -10.48 9.28 6.24
C PRO A 157 -9.04 8.75 6.28
N ASP A 158 -8.48 8.57 7.49
CA ASP A 158 -7.31 7.67 7.62
C ASP A 158 -7.72 6.24 7.23
N ALA A 159 -6.76 5.42 6.78
CA ALA A 159 -7.04 4.06 6.35
C ALA A 159 -7.61 3.16 7.47
N ASP A 160 -7.39 3.50 8.74
CA ASP A 160 -7.94 2.74 9.88
C ASP A 160 -9.26 3.34 10.41
N GLN A 161 -9.80 4.33 9.72
CA GLN A 161 -11.07 4.97 10.07
C GLN A 161 -12.17 4.58 9.09
N THR A 162 -13.35 4.26 9.61
CA THR A 162 -14.52 4.01 8.78
C THR A 162 -15.22 5.32 8.39
N PRO A 163 -16.00 5.33 7.29
CA PRO A 163 -16.84 6.48 6.96
C PRO A 163 -17.75 6.92 8.11
N GLU A 164 -18.35 5.96 8.82
CA GLU A 164 -19.26 6.17 9.95
C GLU A 164 -18.55 6.89 11.11
N GLN A 165 -17.29 6.56 11.38
CA GLN A 165 -16.47 7.24 12.38
C GLN A 165 -16.22 8.70 11.98
N LEU A 166 -15.87 8.94 10.70
CA LEU A 166 -15.57 10.28 10.20
C LEU A 166 -16.78 11.23 10.23
N VAL A 167 -17.98 10.67 10.13
CA VAL A 167 -19.25 11.42 10.16
C VAL A 167 -19.88 11.45 11.56
N GLY A 168 -19.24 10.82 12.56
CA GLY A 168 -19.69 10.81 13.94
C GLY A 168 -20.89 9.89 14.23
N MET A 169 -21.10 8.87 13.39
CA MET A 169 -22.13 7.85 13.57
C MET A 169 -21.62 6.59 14.28
N ALA A 170 -20.29 6.41 14.34
CA ALA A 170 -19.65 5.32 15.07
C ALA A 170 -18.55 5.85 16.01
N PRO A 171 -18.29 5.19 17.16
CA PRO A 171 -17.19 5.55 18.03
C PRO A 171 -15.84 5.22 17.37
N GLY A 172 -14.77 5.92 17.78
CA GLY A 172 -13.40 5.60 17.39
C GLY A 172 -12.50 6.80 17.07
N ILE A 173 -13.08 7.98 16.87
CA ILE A 173 -12.33 9.23 16.72
C ILE A 173 -12.97 10.37 17.53
N ALA A 174 -12.14 11.34 17.94
CA ALA A 174 -12.60 12.53 18.65
C ALA A 174 -13.55 13.37 17.78
N ALA A 175 -14.48 14.10 18.40
CA ALA A 175 -15.50 14.88 17.70
C ALA A 175 -14.89 15.94 16.77
N GLU A 176 -13.81 16.59 17.20
CA GLU A 176 -13.00 17.51 16.43
C GLU A 176 -12.39 16.90 15.16
N SER A 177 -12.12 15.60 15.16
CA SER A 177 -11.62 14.86 13.99
C SER A 177 -12.72 14.46 13.00
N GLN A 178 -14.01 14.60 13.36
CA GLN A 178 -15.17 14.28 12.51
C GLN A 178 -15.44 15.40 11.49
N PHE A 179 -14.44 15.73 10.67
CA PHE A 179 -14.51 16.91 9.79
C PHE A 179 -15.58 16.78 8.68
N ALA A 180 -15.89 15.56 8.23
CA ALA A 180 -16.92 15.34 7.21
C ALA A 180 -18.31 15.80 7.69
N ARG A 181 -18.62 15.53 8.98
CA ARG A 181 -19.84 16.01 9.63
C ARG A 181 -19.92 17.54 9.64
N ARG A 182 -18.85 18.21 10.08
CA ARG A 182 -18.80 19.69 10.18
C ARG A 182 -18.96 20.39 8.83
N LEU A 183 -18.40 19.79 7.78
CA LEU A 183 -18.59 20.28 6.40
C LEU A 183 -20.07 20.14 5.98
N ALA A 184 -20.70 19.00 6.24
CA ALA A 184 -22.11 18.79 5.91
C ALA A 184 -23.05 19.74 6.67
N ASP A 185 -22.80 19.95 7.97
CA ASP A 185 -23.54 20.92 8.80
C ASP A 185 -23.48 22.36 8.23
N SER A 186 -22.38 22.67 7.54
CA SER A 186 -22.14 23.95 6.88
C SER A 186 -22.79 24.07 5.49
N GLY A 187 -23.57 23.06 5.06
CA GLY A 187 -24.26 23.07 3.76
C GLY A 187 -23.42 22.56 2.58
N ILE A 188 -22.31 21.86 2.86
CA ILE A 188 -21.45 21.24 1.84
C ILE A 188 -21.89 19.80 1.60
N ARG A 189 -22.01 19.38 0.34
CA ARG A 189 -22.22 17.96 0.02
C ARG A 189 -20.90 17.21 0.17
N VAL A 190 -20.88 16.14 0.96
CA VAL A 190 -19.65 15.40 1.27
C VAL A 190 -19.79 13.94 0.89
N VAL A 191 -18.81 13.38 0.17
CA VAL A 191 -18.69 11.94 -0.05
C VAL A 191 -17.51 11.43 0.76
N VAL A 192 -17.75 10.42 1.58
CA VAL A 192 -16.74 9.73 2.40
C VAL A 192 -16.58 8.31 1.88
N PRO A 193 -15.56 7.99 1.07
CA PRO A 193 -15.37 6.65 0.53
C PRO A 193 -14.80 5.70 1.59
N VAL A 194 -15.16 4.42 1.48
CA VAL A 194 -14.47 3.33 2.18
C VAL A 194 -13.06 3.19 1.60
N LEU A 195 -12.06 3.16 2.47
CA LEU A 195 -10.66 2.92 2.09
C LEU A 195 -10.27 1.45 2.32
N VAL A 196 -9.19 1.00 1.68
CA VAL A 196 -8.58 -0.30 2.03
C VAL A 196 -7.95 -0.15 3.41
N SER A 197 -8.46 -0.89 4.39
CA SER A 197 -7.99 -0.81 5.77
C SER A 197 -6.58 -1.39 5.96
N ARG A 198 -5.91 -1.04 7.07
CA ARG A 198 -4.65 -1.69 7.46
C ARG A 198 -4.87 -2.97 8.29
N ALA A 199 -6.12 -3.36 8.54
CA ALA A 199 -6.47 -4.63 9.16
C ALA A 199 -6.06 -5.82 8.27
N CYS A 200 -6.05 -7.03 8.84
CA CYS A 200 -5.62 -8.26 8.16
C CYS A 200 -6.67 -9.37 8.17
N ASP A 201 -7.88 -9.10 8.66
CA ASP A 201 -8.98 -10.05 8.87
C ASP A 201 -9.45 -10.75 7.58
N ASP A 202 -9.35 -10.09 6.43
CA ASP A 202 -9.68 -10.63 5.10
C ASP A 202 -8.42 -10.91 4.24
N SER A 203 -7.23 -10.98 4.84
CA SER A 203 -5.98 -11.21 4.10
C SER A 203 -5.64 -12.70 3.98
N GLY A 204 -6.45 -13.45 3.23
CA GLY A 204 -6.20 -14.87 2.95
C GLY A 204 -7.44 -15.62 2.50
N ASN A 205 -7.39 -16.94 2.58
CA ASN A 205 -8.55 -17.81 2.44
C ASN A 205 -8.71 -18.62 3.75
N PRO A 206 -9.82 -18.45 4.49
CA PRO A 206 -10.08 -19.21 5.72
C PRO A 206 -10.02 -20.73 5.56
N GLU A 207 -10.30 -21.25 4.35
CA GLU A 207 -10.25 -22.69 4.05
C GLU A 207 -8.82 -23.21 3.79
N ILE A 208 -7.85 -22.32 3.56
CA ILE A 208 -6.46 -22.68 3.20
C ILE A 208 -5.48 -22.13 4.24
N ALA A 209 -5.36 -20.80 4.29
CA ALA A 209 -4.48 -20.09 5.20
C ALA A 209 -4.85 -18.61 5.24
N MET A 210 -4.83 -18.05 6.45
CA MET A 210 -4.92 -16.62 6.69
C MET A 210 -3.51 -16.04 6.90
N THR A 211 -3.31 -14.78 6.51
CA THR A 211 -2.06 -14.05 6.71
C THR A 211 -2.24 -12.93 7.73
N ASN A 212 -1.13 -12.47 8.31
CA ASN A 212 -1.09 -11.27 9.16
C ASN A 212 -0.74 -10.00 8.37
N GLN A 213 -0.80 -10.05 7.03
CA GLN A 213 -0.50 -8.90 6.19
C GLN A 213 -1.69 -7.94 6.21
N PRO A 214 -1.47 -6.61 6.28
CA PRO A 214 -2.53 -5.64 6.06
C PRO A 214 -3.21 -5.86 4.71
N HIS A 215 -4.52 -5.62 4.58
CA HIS A 215 -5.25 -5.76 3.31
C HIS A 215 -4.57 -5.00 2.16
N ARG A 216 -4.03 -3.82 2.46
CA ARG A 216 -3.29 -3.01 1.50
C ARG A 216 -2.06 -3.73 0.95
N GLU A 217 -1.31 -4.38 1.81
CA GLU A 217 -0.13 -5.14 1.44
C GLU A 217 -0.51 -6.43 0.71
N TRP A 218 -1.50 -7.15 1.23
CA TRP A 218 -2.02 -8.38 0.64
C TRP A 218 -2.46 -8.17 -0.82
N ILE A 219 -3.24 -7.11 -1.09
CA ILE A 219 -3.68 -6.76 -2.45
C ILE A 219 -2.49 -6.22 -3.27
N TYR A 220 -1.63 -5.37 -2.67
CA TYR A 220 -0.51 -4.77 -3.40
C TYR A 220 0.50 -5.80 -3.88
N ARG A 221 0.86 -6.81 -3.07
CA ARG A 221 1.83 -7.85 -3.45
C ARG A 221 1.38 -8.63 -4.67
N GLN A 222 0.09 -8.97 -4.73
CA GLN A 222 -0.50 -9.66 -5.89
C GLN A 222 -0.54 -8.77 -7.13
N ALA A 223 -0.80 -7.48 -6.94
CA ALA A 223 -0.87 -6.52 -8.02
C ALA A 223 0.53 -6.11 -8.56
N PHE A 224 1.55 -6.13 -7.70
CA PHE A 224 2.89 -5.64 -8.02
C PHE A 224 3.54 -6.43 -9.15
N GLU A 225 3.44 -7.75 -9.11
CA GLU A 225 4.02 -8.65 -10.13
C GLU A 225 3.46 -8.40 -11.53
N VAL A 226 2.23 -7.88 -11.61
CA VAL A 226 1.58 -7.50 -12.88
C VAL A 226 1.63 -6.00 -13.16
N GLY A 227 2.51 -5.26 -12.46
CA GLY A 227 2.72 -3.82 -12.66
C GLY A 227 1.57 -2.93 -12.16
N ARG A 228 0.73 -3.42 -11.25
CA ARG A 228 -0.46 -2.72 -10.74
C ARG A 228 -0.29 -2.30 -9.28
N ARG A 229 -0.98 -1.22 -8.88
CA ARG A 229 -1.04 -0.74 -7.48
C ARG A 229 -2.49 -0.46 -7.10
N ALA A 230 -3.03 -1.21 -6.15
CA ALA A 230 -4.38 -1.00 -5.63
C ALA A 230 -4.34 -0.13 -4.37
N HIS A 231 -5.10 0.96 -4.38
CA HIS A 231 -5.37 1.79 -3.20
C HIS A 231 -6.85 1.80 -2.80
N ARG A 232 -7.70 0.98 -3.45
CA ARG A 232 -9.14 0.91 -3.20
C ARG A 232 -9.63 -0.53 -3.15
N ARG A 233 -10.53 -0.82 -2.20
CA ARG A 233 -11.14 -2.14 -2.01
C ARG A 233 -12.20 -2.28 -3.10
N ALA A 234 -12.08 -3.33 -3.90
CA ALA A 234 -13.15 -3.81 -4.76
C ALA A 234 -13.87 -4.93 -4.00
N ARG A 235 -15.16 -4.80 -3.72
CA ARG A 235 -16.00 -6.00 -3.60
C ARG A 235 -16.20 -6.51 -5.01
N VAL A 236 -15.68 -7.69 -5.31
CA VAL A 236 -16.07 -8.45 -6.50
C VAL A 236 -17.53 -8.83 -6.29
N ALA A 237 -18.43 -8.33 -7.12
CA ALA A 237 -19.83 -8.74 -7.08
C ALA A 237 -19.91 -10.27 -7.32
N PRO A 238 -20.69 -11.03 -6.54
CA PRO A 238 -20.87 -12.46 -6.84
C PRO A 238 -21.48 -12.58 -8.24
N ARG A 239 -20.87 -13.45 -9.07
CA ARG A 239 -21.44 -13.81 -10.38
C ARG A 239 -22.86 -14.34 -10.13
N ALA A 240 -23.85 -13.75 -10.78
CA ALA A 240 -25.20 -14.29 -10.81
C ALA A 240 -25.12 -15.76 -11.24
N GLY A 241 -25.63 -16.64 -10.38
CA GLY A 241 -25.51 -18.08 -10.50
C GLY A 241 -26.07 -18.60 -11.83
N SER A 242 -25.36 -19.56 -12.40
CA SER A 242 -25.91 -20.51 -13.35
C SER A 242 -27.10 -21.22 -12.70
N ILE A 243 -28.29 -20.94 -13.21
CA ILE A 243 -29.50 -21.70 -12.91
C ILE A 243 -29.23 -23.14 -13.37
N HIS A 244 -29.05 -24.04 -12.40
CA HIS A 244 -29.07 -25.47 -12.64
C HIS A 244 -30.55 -25.88 -12.68
N ASP A 245 -31.07 -26.15 -13.88
CA ASP A 245 -32.34 -26.83 -14.06
C ASP A 245 -32.21 -28.28 -13.55
N GLY A 246 -32.58 -28.48 -12.29
CA GLY A 246 -32.82 -29.80 -11.72
C GLY A 246 -34.24 -30.23 -12.04
N GLN A 247 -34.44 -30.96 -13.15
CA GLN A 247 -35.65 -31.74 -13.36
C GLN A 247 -35.74 -32.85 -12.31
N SER A 248 -36.65 -32.70 -11.33
CA SER A 248 -37.11 -33.81 -10.50
C SER A 248 -38.14 -34.61 -11.30
N ASN A 249 -37.75 -35.77 -11.80
CA ASN A 249 -38.66 -36.72 -12.40
C ASN A 249 -39.27 -37.59 -11.28
N SER A 250 -40.58 -37.49 -11.10
CA SER A 250 -41.37 -38.35 -10.22
C SER A 250 -41.67 -39.67 -10.90
N ARG A 251 -41.15 -40.77 -10.34
CA ARG A 251 -41.79 -42.09 -10.27
C ARG A 251 -41.38 -42.77 -8.97
#